data_AF-A0A7C7EFH8-F1
#
_entry.id   AF-A0A7C7EFH8-F1
#
_cell.length_a   1.000
_cell.length_b   1.000
_cell.length_c   1.000
_cell.angle_alpha   90.00
_cell.angle_beta   90.00
_cell.angle_gamma   90.00
#
_symmetry.space_group_name_H-M   'P 1'
#
loop_
_entity.id
_entity.type
_entity.pdbx_description
1 polymer ?
#
loop_
_entity_poly.entity_id
_entity_poly.type
_entity_poly.pdbx_seq_one_letter_code
_entity_poly.pdbx_strand_id
1 'polypeptide(L)'
;MRKIKWSEIYLLMYELKSTVGIYFMAFVFFYLFYGVFDNTISQTLDFWTVIQMFSACMLIGFGQGLFQLRKYFTIPRILLWGLMSMIVTIGFSEFFNWFDSYPVWYRIVFYSIILISFVLMLLTLYWQLQKETKNLNEALRKYKESRKVGDI
;
A
#
# COMPACT_ATOMS: atom_id res chain seq x y z
N MET A 1 -1.70 29.43 -1.57
CA MET A 1 -1.90 28.32 -2.53
C MET A 1 -0.60 28.09 -3.29
N ARG A 2 0.09 26.96 -3.05
CA ARG A 2 1.37 26.64 -3.72
C ARG A 2 1.07 26.17 -5.14
N LYS A 3 1.71 26.78 -6.15
CA LYS A 3 1.62 26.31 -7.56
C LYS A 3 2.17 24.89 -7.62
N ILE A 4 1.29 23.91 -7.72
CA ILE A 4 1.65 22.51 -7.94
C ILE A 4 2.32 22.45 -9.30
N LYS A 5 3.58 22.02 -9.35
CA LYS A 5 4.31 21.89 -10.61
C LYS A 5 3.80 20.63 -11.32
N TRP A 6 3.56 20.71 -12.63
CA TRP A 6 3.12 19.57 -13.45
C TRP A 6 4.02 18.32 -13.28
N SER A 7 5.31 18.52 -13.00
CA SER A 7 6.25 17.46 -12.68
C SER A 7 5.90 16.68 -11.39
N GLU A 8 5.37 17.35 -10.37
CA GLU A 8 4.96 16.71 -9.11
C GLU A 8 3.68 15.90 -9.31
N ILE A 9 2.74 16.38 -10.15
CA ILE A 9 1.54 15.64 -10.54
C ILE A 9 1.92 14.39 -11.34
N TYR A 10 2.86 14.51 -12.26
CA TYR A 10 3.32 13.37 -13.07
C TYR A 10 3.97 12.29 -12.21
N LEU A 11 4.84 12.67 -11.27
CA LEU A 11 5.43 11.75 -10.30
C LEU A 11 4.37 11.08 -9.43
N LEU A 12 3.37 11.85 -8.96
CA LEU A 12 2.26 11.32 -8.19
C LEU A 12 1.47 10.28 -8.99
N MET A 13 1.11 10.57 -10.24
CA MET A 13 0.38 9.62 -11.11
C MET A 13 1.20 8.35 -11.40
N TYR A 14 2.51 8.49 -11.55
CA TYR A 14 3.42 7.37 -11.76
C TYR A 14 3.47 6.44 -10.55
N GLU A 15 3.62 6.99 -9.33
CA GLU A 15 3.59 6.22 -8.09
C GLU A 15 2.22 5.59 -7.82
N LEU A 16 1.14 6.35 -8.06
CA LEU A 16 -0.25 5.89 -8.00
C LEU A 16 -0.49 4.65 -8.85
N LYS A 17 -0.06 4.67 -10.12
CA LYS A 17 -0.27 3.57 -11.06
C LYS A 17 0.32 2.26 -10.53
N SER A 18 1.50 2.32 -9.92
CA SER A 18 2.16 1.15 -9.37
C SER A 18 1.38 0.56 -8.21
N THR A 19 0.96 1.39 -7.25
CA THR A 19 0.16 0.94 -6.10
C THR A 19 -1.18 0.37 -6.55
N VAL A 20 -1.93 1.12 -7.34
CA VAL A 20 -3.26 0.68 -7.82
C VAL A 20 -3.15 -0.66 -8.53
N GLY A 21 -2.15 -0.82 -9.40
CA GLY A 21 -1.90 -2.06 -10.12
C GLY A 21 -1.59 -3.25 -9.20
N ILE A 22 -0.71 -3.07 -8.21
CA ILE A 22 -0.33 -4.14 -7.27
C ILE A 22 -1.53 -4.57 -6.43
N TYR A 23 -2.28 -3.62 -5.87
CA TYR A 23 -3.46 -3.93 -5.06
C TYR A 23 -4.57 -4.57 -5.88
N PHE A 24 -4.80 -4.08 -7.10
CA PHE A 24 -5.81 -4.65 -7.99
C PHE A 24 -5.48 -6.09 -8.37
N MET A 25 -4.23 -6.36 -8.76
CA MET A 25 -3.76 -7.73 -9.04
C MET A 25 -3.91 -8.63 -7.82
N ALA A 26 -3.58 -8.15 -6.63
CA ALA A 26 -3.76 -8.92 -5.39
C ALA A 26 -5.24 -9.24 -5.13
N PHE A 27 -6.13 -8.27 -5.27
CA PHE A 27 -7.57 -8.47 -5.04
C PHE A 27 -8.18 -9.47 -6.04
N VAL A 28 -7.89 -9.30 -7.32
CA VAL A 28 -8.34 -10.22 -8.37
C VAL A 28 -7.75 -11.61 -8.14
N PHE A 29 -6.47 -11.71 -7.79
CA PHE A 29 -5.83 -12.99 -7.50
C PHE A 29 -6.50 -13.70 -6.34
N PHE A 30 -6.72 -13.03 -5.20
CA PHE A 30 -7.41 -13.65 -4.06
C PHE A 30 -8.84 -14.07 -4.41
N TYR A 31 -9.58 -13.21 -5.08
CA TYR A 31 -10.96 -13.50 -5.48
C TYR A 31 -11.04 -14.73 -6.40
N LEU A 32 -10.22 -14.79 -7.45
CA LEU A 32 -10.20 -15.93 -8.38
C LEU A 32 -9.63 -17.19 -7.75
N PHE A 33 -8.58 -17.07 -6.93
CA PHE A 33 -7.97 -18.20 -6.24
C PHE A 33 -9.00 -18.90 -5.36
N TYR A 34 -9.86 -18.16 -4.68
CA TYR A 34 -10.95 -18.74 -3.91
C TYR A 34 -12.00 -19.46 -4.77
N GLY A 35 -12.29 -18.96 -5.97
CA GLY A 35 -13.15 -19.65 -6.95
C GLY A 35 -12.59 -20.98 -7.46
N VAL A 36 -11.27 -21.20 -7.41
CA VAL A 36 -10.65 -22.48 -7.80
C VAL A 36 -10.81 -23.57 -6.74
N PHE A 37 -10.84 -23.20 -5.45
CA PHE A 37 -11.00 -24.18 -4.36
C PHE A 37 -12.45 -24.65 -4.19
N ASP A 38 -13.41 -23.84 -4.64
CA ASP A 38 -14.83 -24.15 -4.50
C ASP A 38 -15.43 -24.53 -5.86
N ASN A 39 -15.25 -25.79 -6.27
CA ASN A 39 -15.79 -26.33 -7.54
C ASN A 39 -17.33 -26.23 -7.64
N THR A 40 -18.01 -25.92 -6.53
CA THR A 40 -19.46 -25.74 -6.43
C THR A 40 -19.93 -24.35 -6.87
N ILE A 41 -19.02 -23.37 -6.92
CA ILE A 41 -19.35 -21.99 -7.27
C ILE A 41 -18.52 -21.62 -8.50
N SER A 42 -19.13 -21.65 -9.68
CA SER A 42 -18.53 -21.17 -10.92
C SER A 42 -18.43 -19.63 -10.88
N GLN A 43 -17.51 -19.10 -10.07
CA GLN A 43 -17.30 -17.67 -9.97
C GLN A 43 -16.46 -17.19 -11.15
N THR A 44 -17.17 -16.71 -12.16
CA THR A 44 -16.62 -15.76 -13.12
C THR A 44 -16.58 -14.38 -12.46
N LEU A 45 -15.49 -13.65 -12.66
CA LEU A 45 -15.38 -12.28 -12.15
C LEU A 45 -16.26 -11.39 -13.02
N ASP A 46 -17.40 -10.97 -12.48
CA ASP A 46 -18.30 -10.08 -13.19
C ASP A 46 -17.60 -8.73 -13.45
N PHE A 47 -17.88 -8.14 -14.61
CA PHE A 47 -17.32 -6.85 -15.02
C PHE A 47 -17.62 -5.77 -13.98
N TRP A 48 -18.79 -5.84 -13.33
CA TRP A 48 -19.14 -4.91 -12.27
C TRP A 48 -18.26 -5.06 -11.02
N THR A 49 -17.96 -6.29 -10.60
CA THR A 49 -17.04 -6.57 -9.49
C THR A 49 -15.63 -6.07 -9.81
N VAL A 50 -15.16 -6.22 -11.05
CA VAL A 50 -13.88 -5.65 -11.51
C VAL A 50 -13.84 -4.13 -11.28
N ILE A 51 -14.89 -3.42 -11.69
CA ILE A 51 -14.97 -1.96 -11.57
C ILE A 51 -14.97 -1.54 -10.09
N GLN A 52 -15.69 -2.25 -9.24
CA GLN A 52 -15.71 -1.97 -7.80
C GLN A 52 -14.34 -2.17 -7.17
N MET A 53 -13.65 -3.28 -7.47
CA MET A 53 -12.29 -3.55 -7.01
C MET A 53 -11.31 -2.49 -7.50
N PHE A 54 -11.40 -2.13 -8.79
CA PHE A 54 -10.58 -1.07 -9.36
C PHE A 54 -10.82 0.27 -8.67
N SER A 55 -12.07 0.60 -8.35
CA SER A 55 -12.44 1.82 -7.63
C SER A 55 -11.88 1.83 -6.20
N ALA A 56 -11.96 0.70 -5.49
CA ALA A 56 -11.35 0.54 -4.17
C ALA A 56 -9.83 0.74 -4.23
N CYS A 57 -9.16 0.10 -5.20
CA CYS A 57 -7.71 0.23 -5.39
C CYS A 57 -7.31 1.67 -5.76
N MET A 58 -8.09 2.37 -6.58
CA MET A 58 -7.92 3.79 -6.88
C MET A 58 -7.96 4.63 -5.60
N LEU A 59 -8.95 4.44 -4.74
CA LEU A 59 -9.05 5.16 -3.46
C LEU A 59 -7.83 4.89 -2.56
N ILE A 60 -7.39 3.64 -2.45
CA ILE A 60 -6.18 3.24 -1.72
C ILE A 60 -4.94 3.95 -2.27
N GLY A 61 -4.77 3.93 -3.60
CA GLY A 61 -3.66 4.58 -4.28
C GLY A 61 -3.67 6.10 -4.11
N PHE A 62 -4.84 6.74 -4.20
CA PHE A 62 -4.99 8.18 -3.96
C PHE A 62 -4.65 8.55 -2.52
N GLY A 63 -5.07 7.71 -1.56
CA GLY A 63 -4.61 7.80 -0.18
C GLY A 63 -3.09 7.82 -0.11
N GLN A 64 -2.42 6.90 -0.81
CA GLN A 64 -0.96 6.79 -0.74
C GLN A 64 -0.29 8.06 -1.27
N GLY A 65 -0.71 8.54 -2.44
CA GLY A 65 -0.18 9.76 -3.04
C GLY A 65 -0.34 10.99 -2.14
N LEU A 66 -1.48 11.13 -1.45
CA LEU A 66 -1.73 12.24 -0.51
C LEU A 66 -0.79 12.20 0.71
N PHE A 67 -0.50 11.01 1.24
CA PHE A 67 0.34 10.87 2.43
C PHE A 67 1.85 10.88 2.11
N GLN A 68 2.24 10.44 0.90
CA GLN A 68 3.63 10.24 0.46
C GLN A 68 4.25 11.45 -0.27
N LEU A 69 3.45 12.47 -0.60
CA LEU A 69 3.86 13.72 -1.27
C LEU A 69 4.93 14.57 -0.53
N ARG A 70 5.32 14.21 0.70
CA ARG A 70 6.38 14.91 1.46
C ARG A 70 7.58 14.00 1.69
N LYS A 71 8.76 14.58 1.41
CA LYS A 71 10.12 14.03 1.47
C LYS A 71 10.54 13.28 2.76
N TYR A 72 9.68 13.17 3.77
CA TYR A 72 9.96 12.51 5.04
C TYR A 72 8.89 11.48 5.36
N PHE A 73 9.25 10.20 5.27
CA PHE A 73 8.42 9.06 5.69
C PHE A 73 8.24 9.12 7.21
N THR A 74 7.09 9.64 7.65
CA THR A 74 6.75 9.65 9.08
C THR A 74 5.86 8.44 9.36
N ILE A 75 6.28 7.52 10.24
CA ILE A 75 5.53 6.34 10.70
C ILE A 75 4.02 6.58 10.90
N PRO A 76 3.56 7.63 11.61
CA PRO A 76 2.14 7.89 11.82
C PRO A 76 1.34 8.13 10.52
N ARG A 77 1.93 8.71 9.48
CA ARG A 77 1.24 8.94 8.19
C ARG A 77 1.00 7.64 7.45
N ILE A 78 1.94 6.71 7.54
CA ILE A 78 1.82 5.40 6.92
C ILE A 78 0.82 4.56 7.69
N LEU A 79 0.82 4.68 9.02
CA LEU A 79 -0.18 4.03 9.86
C LEU A 79 -1.59 4.54 9.54
N LEU A 80 -1.74 5.86 9.38
CA LEU A 80 -3.00 6.49 8.97
C LEU A 80 -3.43 6.05 7.56
N TRP A 81 -2.50 6.00 6.60
CA TRP A 81 -2.79 5.48 5.26
C TRP A 81 -3.20 4.01 5.30
N GLY A 82 -2.51 3.18 6.08
CA GLY A 82 -2.83 1.78 6.28
C GLY A 82 -4.21 1.53 6.85
N LEU A 83 -4.55 2.27 7.91
CA LEU A 83 -5.89 2.26 8.49
C LEU A 83 -6.94 2.68 7.46
N MET A 84 -6.68 3.74 6.70
CA MET A 84 -7.57 4.19 5.63
C MET A 84 -7.76 3.09 4.57
N SER A 85 -6.68 2.44 4.13
CA SER A 85 -6.71 1.36 3.15
C SER A 85 -7.46 0.15 3.66
N MET A 86 -7.31 -0.19 4.94
CA MET A 86 -8.09 -1.27 5.59
C MET A 86 -9.58 -0.92 5.65
N ILE A 87 -9.92 0.30 6.04
CA ILE A 87 -11.32 0.78 6.08
C ILE A 87 -11.94 0.74 4.68
N VAL A 88 -11.22 1.20 3.64
CA VAL A 88 -11.70 1.15 2.26
C VAL A 88 -11.88 -0.29 1.81
N THR A 89 -10.94 -1.18 2.10
CA THR A 89 -11.01 -2.57 1.67
C THR A 89 -12.16 -3.33 2.33
N ILE A 90 -12.28 -3.21 3.66
CA ILE A 90 -13.39 -3.83 4.41
C ILE A 90 -14.71 -3.19 4.00
N GLY A 91 -14.75 -1.86 3.91
CA GLY A 91 -15.95 -1.12 3.53
C GLY A 91 -16.46 -1.52 2.15
N PHE A 92 -15.60 -1.61 1.14
CA PHE A 92 -16.01 -2.07 -0.20
C PHE A 92 -16.37 -3.55 -0.21
N SER A 93 -15.59 -4.40 0.47
CA SER A 93 -15.85 -5.83 0.56
C SER A 93 -17.23 -6.14 1.14
N GLU A 94 -17.60 -5.48 2.25
CA GLU A 94 -18.91 -5.64 2.89
C GLU A 94 -20.03 -4.87 2.15
N PHE A 95 -19.80 -3.65 1.68
CA PHE A 95 -20.83 -2.86 0.99
C PHE A 95 -21.28 -3.50 -0.32
N PHE A 96 -20.35 -4.12 -1.05
CA PHE A 96 -20.64 -4.79 -2.32
C PHE A 96 -20.78 -6.31 -2.17
N ASN A 97 -20.73 -6.84 -0.94
CA ASN A 97 -20.93 -8.25 -0.65
C ASN A 97 -20.03 -9.19 -1.48
N TRP A 98 -18.75 -8.83 -1.66
CA TRP A 98 -17.82 -9.57 -2.52
C TRP A 98 -17.69 -11.05 -2.15
N PHE A 99 -17.93 -11.39 -0.88
CA PHE A 99 -17.79 -12.74 -0.36
C PHE A 99 -19.08 -13.35 0.18
N ASP A 100 -20.27 -12.78 -0.10
CA ASP A 100 -21.52 -13.34 0.45
C ASP A 100 -21.89 -14.71 -0.14
N SER A 101 -21.46 -14.99 -1.36
CA SER A 101 -21.60 -16.33 -1.95
C SER A 101 -20.68 -17.36 -1.29
N TYR A 102 -19.67 -16.92 -0.54
CA TYR A 102 -18.68 -17.79 0.09
C TYR A 102 -18.96 -17.98 1.59
N PRO A 103 -18.56 -19.12 2.15
CA PRO A 103 -18.54 -19.31 3.60
C PRO A 103 -17.76 -18.21 4.33
N VAL A 104 -18.21 -17.88 5.55
CA VAL A 104 -17.63 -16.78 6.36
C VAL A 104 -16.11 -16.89 6.55
N TRP A 105 -15.55 -18.10 6.53
CA TRP A 105 -14.10 -18.31 6.68
C TRP A 105 -13.28 -17.65 5.57
N TYR A 106 -13.80 -17.52 4.35
CA TYR A 106 -13.11 -16.83 3.25
C TYR A 106 -12.88 -15.35 3.58
N ARG A 107 -13.89 -14.67 4.14
CA ARG A 107 -13.76 -13.29 4.64
C ARG A 107 -12.67 -13.17 5.70
N ILE A 108 -12.64 -14.10 6.65
CA ILE A 108 -11.64 -14.12 7.74
C ILE A 108 -10.24 -14.26 7.18
N VAL A 109 -10.02 -15.18 6.24
CA VAL A 109 -8.70 -15.39 5.60
C VAL A 109 -8.30 -14.15 4.82
N PHE A 110 -9.20 -13.57 4.01
CA PHE A 110 -8.93 -12.36 3.24
C PHE A 110 -8.50 -11.18 4.14
N TYR A 111 -9.26 -10.91 5.21
CA TYR A 111 -8.92 -9.87 6.18
C TYR A 111 -7.62 -10.14 6.93
N SER A 112 -7.34 -11.41 7.26
CA SER A 112 -6.08 -11.81 7.89
C SER A 112 -4.89 -11.55 6.98
N ILE A 113 -5.01 -11.83 5.68
CA ILE A 113 -3.96 -11.56 4.71
C ILE A 113 -3.71 -10.07 4.55
N ILE A 114 -4.76 -9.24 4.48
CA ILE A 114 -4.62 -7.78 4.43
C ILE A 114 -3.89 -7.27 5.68
N LEU A 115 -4.28 -7.76 6.86
CA LEU A 115 -3.65 -7.39 8.12
C LEU A 115 -2.16 -7.79 8.14
N ILE A 116 -1.83 -9.01 7.75
CA ILE A 116 -0.44 -9.49 7.67
C ILE A 116 0.36 -8.65 6.67
N SER A 117 -0.19 -8.37 5.49
CA SER A 117 0.45 -7.54 4.46
C SER A 117 0.78 -6.15 5.01
N PHE A 118 -0.13 -5.57 5.79
CA PHE A 118 0.08 -4.30 6.45
C PHE A 118 1.21 -4.35 7.50
N VAL A 119 1.26 -5.40 8.31
CA VAL A 119 2.35 -5.62 9.29
C VAL A 119 3.71 -5.76 8.61
N LEU A 120 3.78 -6.54 7.52
CA LEU A 120 5.02 -6.71 6.73
C LEU A 120 5.50 -5.40 6.14
N MET A 121 4.58 -4.55 5.67
CA MET A 121 4.92 -3.23 5.16
C MET A 121 5.50 -2.33 6.27
N LEU A 122 4.85 -2.29 7.45
CA LEU A 122 5.36 -1.53 8.60
C LEU A 122 6.77 -1.98 9.00
N LEU A 123 7.01 -3.29 9.00
CA LEU A 123 8.30 -3.87 9.34
C LEU A 123 9.38 -3.52 8.30
N THR A 124 9.04 -3.57 7.01
CA THR A 124 9.93 -3.16 5.92
C THR A 124 10.35 -1.69 6.06
N LEU A 125 9.40 -0.82 6.42
CA LEU A 125 9.66 0.60 6.64
C LEU A 125 10.51 0.86 7.88
N TYR A 126 10.24 0.14 8.96
CA TYR A 126 11.07 0.19 10.16
C TYR A 126 12.53 -0.15 9.84
N TRP A 127 12.76 -1.18 9.03
CA TRP A 127 14.11 -1.53 8.56
C TRP A 127 14.73 -0.47 7.65
N GLN A 128 13.97 0.12 6.73
CA GLN A 128 14.48 1.22 5.91
C GLN A 128 14.90 2.42 6.75
N LEU A 129 14.10 2.80 7.75
CA LEU A 129 14.41 3.92 8.65
C LEU A 129 15.70 3.66 9.45
N GLN A 130 15.89 2.43 9.94
CA GLN A 130 17.11 2.02 10.63
C GLN A 130 18.34 2.08 9.69
N LYS A 131 18.18 1.61 8.44
CA LYS A 131 19.24 1.65 7.43
C LYS A 131 19.64 3.08 7.06
N GLU A 132 18.67 3.97 6.86
CA GLU A 132 18.92 5.38 6.59
C GLU A 132 19.62 6.07 7.76
N THR A 133 19.19 5.79 9.00
CA THR A 133 19.82 6.31 10.21
C THR A 133 21.27 5.87 10.31
N LYS A 134 21.56 4.59 10.02
CA LYS A 134 22.92 4.06 10.02
C LYS A 134 23.79 4.72 8.94
N ASN A 135 23.28 4.81 7.71
CA ASN A 135 23.99 5.43 6.60
C ASN A 135 24.29 6.92 6.87
N LEU A 136 23.34 7.64 7.48
CA LEU A 136 23.51 9.05 7.84
C LEU A 136 24.60 9.22 8.92
N ASN A 137 24.59 8.37 9.95
CA ASN A 137 25.61 8.38 10.99
C ASN A 137 27.01 8.06 10.43
N GLU A 138 27.12 7.10 9.51
CA GLU A 138 28.39 6.79 8.84
C GLU A 138 28.89 7.94 7.96
N ALA A 139 28.00 8.60 7.21
CA ALA A 139 28.35 9.78 6.41
C ALA A 139 28.82 10.95 7.28
N LEU A 140 28.14 11.21 8.41
CA LEU A 140 28.54 12.23 9.38
C LEU A 140 29.89 11.93 10.02
N ARG A 141 30.18 10.64 10.32
CA ARG A 141 31.49 10.22 10.85
C ARG A 141 32.60 10.50 9.84
N LYS A 142 32.42 10.08 8.58
CA LYS A 142 33.40 10.33 7.50
C LYS A 142 33.65 11.82 7.28
N TYR A 143 32.61 12.65 7.31
CA TYR A 143 32.74 14.11 7.15
C TYR A 143 33.52 14.76 8.30
N LYS A 144 33.32 14.30 9.54
CA LYS A 144 34.09 14.78 10.71
C LYS A 144 35.56 14.38 10.62
N GLU A 145 35.85 13.15 10.19
CA GLU A 145 37.21 12.64 10.00
C GLU A 145 37.93 13.41 8.88
N SER A 146 37.29 13.61 7.73
CA SER A 146 37.89 14.37 6.62
C SER A 146 38.17 15.83 6.96
N ARG A 147 37.31 16.48 7.76
CA ARG A 147 37.53 17.86 8.21
C ARG A 147 38.70 17.96 9.18
N LYS A 148 38.84 17.02 10.12
CA LYS A 148 39.99 16.96 11.04
C LYS A 148 41.34 16.77 10.34
N VAL A 149 41.37 16.13 9.18
CA VAL A 149 42.59 15.89 8.39
C VAL A 149 42.97 17.12 7.53
N GLY A 150 42.01 17.97 7.16
CA GLY A 150 42.27 19.18 6.37
C GLY A 150 42.66 20.42 7.19
N ASP A 151 42.57 20.35 8.52
CA ASP A 151 42.97 21.41 9.47
C ASP A 151 44.40 21.18 10.03
N ILE A 152 45.19 20.27 9.44
CA ILE A 152 46.62 20.00 9.73
C ILE A 152 47.44 20.38 8.49
#